data_AF-A0A061NQP7-F1
#
_entry.id   AF-A0A061NQP7-F1
#
_cell.length_a   1.000
_cell.length_b   1.000
_cell.length_c   1.000
_cell.angle_alpha   90.00
_cell.angle_beta   90.00
_cell.angle_gamma   90.00
#
_symmetry.space_group_name_H-M   'P 1'
#
loop_
_entity.id
_entity.type
_entity.pdbx_description
1 polymer ?
#
loop_
_entity_poly.entity_id
_entity_poly.type
_entity_poly.pdbx_seq_one_letter_code
_entity_poly.pdbx_strand_id
1 'polypeptide(L)'
;MIQEQKVTRIGESKERTIDVRLLATMNEDPIDAVSDGRLRKDLFYRLSVVSLFIPSLKERKDDIIPLSSFFLQKYRERFNVSMHTLSREVMESLRDYHWPGNVRELEHVIEGH
;
A
#
# COMPACT_ATOMS: atom_id res chain seq x y z
N MET A 1 -11.85 -24.43 4.54
CA MET A 1 -11.01 -23.62 3.60
C MET A 1 -9.91 -22.83 4.33
N ILE A 2 -10.09 -21.55 4.75
CA ILE A 2 -8.97 -20.80 5.40
C ILE A 2 -8.58 -21.41 6.75
N GLN A 3 -9.57 -21.82 7.56
CA GLN A 3 -9.30 -22.46 8.86
C GLN A 3 -8.75 -23.89 8.75
N GLU A 4 -8.94 -24.55 7.62
CA GLU A 4 -8.60 -25.97 7.47
C GLU A 4 -7.25 -26.17 6.78
N GLN A 5 -6.55 -25.07 6.42
CA GLN A 5 -5.27 -25.11 5.71
C GLN A 5 -5.31 -26.05 4.49
N LYS A 6 -6.46 -26.09 3.82
CA LYS A 6 -6.74 -27.01 2.72
C LYS A 6 -7.30 -26.27 1.53
N VAL A 7 -6.83 -26.66 0.35
CA VAL A 7 -7.30 -26.15 -0.93
C VAL A 7 -7.58 -27.27 -1.90
N THR A 8 -8.56 -27.05 -2.77
CA THR A 8 -8.97 -27.98 -3.82
C THR A 8 -8.96 -27.22 -5.15
N ARG A 9 -8.39 -27.82 -6.19
CA ARG A 9 -8.42 -27.23 -7.53
C ARG A 9 -9.83 -27.33 -8.11
N ILE A 10 -10.20 -26.35 -8.93
CA ILE A 10 -11.49 -26.37 -9.63
C ILE A 10 -11.53 -27.62 -10.53
N GLY A 11 -12.57 -28.44 -10.37
CA GLY A 11 -12.75 -29.70 -11.12
C GLY A 11 -12.05 -30.93 -10.52
N GLU A 12 -11.41 -30.81 -9.36
CA GLU A 12 -10.79 -31.93 -8.64
C GLU A 12 -11.51 -32.16 -7.30
N SER A 13 -11.58 -33.42 -6.84
CA SER A 13 -12.10 -33.76 -5.49
C SER A 13 -11.00 -33.90 -4.45
N LYS A 14 -9.73 -33.86 -4.86
CA LYS A 14 -8.57 -34.07 -4.00
C LYS A 14 -8.22 -32.80 -3.23
N GLU A 15 -8.41 -32.85 -1.92
CA GLU A 15 -7.90 -31.82 -1.01
C GLU A 15 -6.37 -31.89 -0.87
N ARG A 16 -5.75 -30.72 -0.70
CA ARG A 16 -4.31 -30.60 -0.42
C ARG A 16 -4.11 -29.72 0.79
N THR A 17 -3.38 -30.24 1.77
CA THR A 17 -2.92 -29.44 2.91
C THR A 17 -1.84 -28.47 2.45
N ILE A 18 -1.92 -27.23 2.91
CA ILE A 18 -0.99 -26.15 2.62
C ILE A 18 -0.58 -25.44 3.90
N ASP A 19 0.69 -25.08 4.01
CA ASP A 19 1.18 -24.20 5.07
C ASP A 19 1.55 -22.86 4.44
N VAL A 20 0.72 -21.84 4.69
CA VAL A 20 0.84 -20.53 4.07
C VAL A 20 0.54 -19.43 5.07
N ARG A 21 1.22 -18.30 4.90
CA ARG A 21 0.88 -17.04 5.58
C ARG A 21 0.04 -16.19 4.63
N LEU A 22 -1.16 -15.80 5.09
CA LEU A 22 -2.07 -14.98 4.31
C LEU A 22 -1.84 -13.49 4.63
N LEU A 23 -1.64 -12.69 3.59
CA LEU A 23 -1.62 -11.23 3.65
C LEU A 23 -2.71 -10.73 2.70
N ALA A 24 -3.57 -9.83 3.20
CA ALA A 24 -4.63 -9.22 2.43
C ALA A 24 -4.55 -7.70 2.58
N THR A 25 -4.96 -6.99 1.53
CA THR A 25 -5.02 -5.52 1.50
C THR A 25 -6.36 -5.11 0.93
N MET A 26 -6.96 -4.07 1.48
CA MET A 26 -8.21 -3.49 1.00
C MET A 26 -8.01 -1.98 0.82
N ASN A 27 -8.57 -1.44 -0.26
CA ASN A 27 -8.54 0.00 -0.57
C ASN A 27 -9.79 0.75 -0.09
N GLU A 28 -10.72 0.03 0.54
CA GLU A 28 -11.95 0.54 1.09
C GLU A 28 -12.08 0.13 2.55
N ASP A 29 -12.96 0.82 3.28
CA ASP A 29 -13.22 0.47 4.67
C ASP A 29 -13.86 -0.93 4.76
N PRO A 30 -13.29 -1.84 5.55
CA PRO A 30 -13.80 -3.21 5.62
C PRO A 30 -15.13 -3.31 6.35
N ILE A 31 -15.47 -2.38 7.23
CA ILE A 31 -16.77 -2.33 7.91
C ILE A 31 -17.86 -1.97 6.90
N ASP A 32 -17.61 -0.95 6.08
CA ASP A 32 -18.52 -0.54 5.00
C ASP A 32 -18.71 -1.67 3.98
N ALA A 33 -17.61 -2.33 3.59
CA ALA A 33 -17.68 -3.47 2.67
C ALA A 33 -18.50 -4.65 3.23
N VAL A 34 -18.46 -4.87 4.55
CA VAL A 34 -19.30 -5.89 5.22
C VAL A 34 -20.76 -5.46 5.29
N SER A 35 -21.05 -4.20 5.61
CA SER A 35 -22.44 -3.70 5.66
C SER A 35 -23.12 -3.72 4.29
N ASP A 36 -22.37 -3.45 3.23
CA ASP A 36 -22.86 -3.47 1.85
C ASP A 36 -23.01 -4.88 1.26
N GLY A 37 -22.64 -5.92 2.02
CA GLY A 37 -22.68 -7.32 1.56
C GLY A 37 -21.59 -7.68 0.53
N ARG A 38 -20.63 -6.80 0.29
CA ARG A 38 -19.51 -7.00 -0.64
C ARG A 38 -18.39 -7.83 -0.02
N LEU A 39 -18.27 -7.80 1.31
CA LEU A 39 -17.37 -8.65 2.09
C LEU A 39 -18.15 -9.55 3.06
N ARG A 40 -17.84 -10.84 3.03
CA ARG A 40 -18.39 -11.79 4.01
C ARG A 40 -17.85 -11.49 5.41
N LYS A 41 -18.75 -11.24 6.35
CA LYS A 41 -18.45 -10.96 7.76
C LYS A 41 -17.54 -12.02 8.39
N ASP A 42 -17.80 -13.31 8.14
CA ASP A 42 -17.01 -14.41 8.70
C ASP A 42 -15.61 -14.53 8.10
N LEU A 43 -15.42 -14.08 6.86
CA LEU A 43 -14.11 -13.98 6.22
C LEU A 43 -13.32 -12.81 6.83
N PHE A 44 -13.95 -11.64 6.96
CA PHE A 44 -13.32 -10.46 7.55
C PHE A 44 -12.74 -10.77 8.93
N TYR A 45 -13.52 -11.33 9.86
CA TYR A 45 -13.03 -11.65 11.21
C TYR A 45 -11.87 -12.66 11.25
N ARG A 46 -11.75 -13.55 10.24
CA ARG A 46 -10.61 -14.47 10.16
C ARG A 46 -9.34 -13.78 9.66
N LEU A 47 -9.48 -12.78 8.79
CA LEU A 47 -8.37 -12.01 8.24
C LEU A 47 -7.92 -10.90 9.20
N SER A 48 -8.86 -10.28 9.91
CA SER A 48 -8.65 -9.10 10.74
C SER A 48 -8.10 -9.39 12.14
N VAL A 49 -7.46 -10.56 12.35
CA VAL A 49 -6.83 -10.89 13.64
C VAL A 49 -5.72 -9.89 13.96
N VAL A 50 -4.96 -9.49 12.94
CA VAL A 50 -4.02 -8.38 13.00
C VAL A 50 -4.30 -7.49 11.80
N SER A 51 -4.66 -6.24 12.04
CA SER A 51 -4.92 -5.25 10.99
C SER A 51 -3.99 -4.06 11.16
N LEU A 52 -3.39 -3.64 10.05
CA LEU A 52 -2.55 -2.44 9.98
C LEU A 52 -3.26 -1.41 9.12
N PHE A 53 -3.65 -0.30 9.74
CA PHE A 53 -4.16 0.84 9.02
C PHE A 53 -2.98 1.72 8.57
N ILE A 54 -2.86 1.95 7.27
CA ILE A 54 -1.83 2.83 6.71
C ILE A 54 -2.50 4.18 6.43
N PRO A 55 -2.19 5.22 7.22
CA PRO A 55 -2.79 6.53 7.01
C PRO A 55 -2.35 7.13 5.68
N SER A 56 -3.19 8.00 5.15
CA SER A 56 -2.90 8.72 3.90
C SER A 56 -1.69 9.63 4.08
N LEU A 57 -0.97 9.93 3.00
CA LEU A 57 0.28 10.70 3.06
C LEU A 57 0.07 12.09 3.67
N LYS A 58 -1.12 12.71 3.47
CA LYS A 58 -1.49 13.98 4.13
C LYS A 58 -1.55 13.91 5.66
N GLU A 59 -1.83 12.73 6.23
CA GLU A 59 -1.91 12.50 7.68
C GLU A 59 -0.53 12.19 8.28
N ARG A 60 0.46 11.91 7.44
CA ARG A 60 1.86 11.62 7.82
C ARG A 60 2.85 12.50 7.06
N LYS A 61 2.69 13.81 7.19
CA LYS A 61 3.48 14.80 6.45
C LYS A 61 4.99 14.67 6.67
N ASP A 62 5.42 14.16 7.82
CA ASP A 62 6.84 13.96 8.13
C ASP A 62 7.49 12.88 7.25
N ASP A 63 6.70 11.97 6.67
CA ASP A 63 7.19 10.96 5.72
C ASP A 63 7.47 11.55 4.33
N ILE A 64 6.93 12.72 3.98
CA ILE A 64 6.99 13.27 2.61
C ILE A 64 8.45 13.49 2.20
N ILE A 65 9.25 14.19 3.02
CA ILE A 65 10.64 14.53 2.66
C ILE A 65 11.57 13.30 2.61
N PRO A 66 11.52 12.36 3.58
CA PRO A 66 12.26 11.10 3.49
C PRO A 66 11.89 10.28 2.25
N LEU A 67 10.60 10.17 1.93
CA LEU A 67 10.13 9.46 0.73
C LEU A 67 10.60 10.14 -0.55
N SER A 68 10.49 11.46 -0.66
CA SER A 68 10.99 12.20 -1.82
C SER A 68 12.49 12.00 -2.02
N SER A 69 13.26 12.03 -0.93
CA SER A 69 14.70 11.81 -0.96
C SER A 69 15.04 10.39 -1.42
N PHE A 70 14.29 9.40 -0.93
CA PHE A 70 14.41 8.00 -1.37
C PHE A 70 14.11 7.84 -2.86
N PHE A 71 13.01 8.41 -3.36
CA PHE A 71 12.66 8.32 -4.78
C PHE A 71 13.69 9.03 -5.67
N LEU A 72 14.15 10.21 -5.24
CA LEU A 72 15.21 10.94 -5.95
C LEU A 72 16.47 10.09 -6.09
N GLN A 73 16.90 9.43 -4.99
CA GLN A 73 18.04 8.51 -5.03
C GLN A 73 17.78 7.31 -5.96
N LYS A 74 16.60 6.68 -5.86
CA LYS A 74 16.20 5.55 -6.71
C LYS A 74 16.30 5.88 -8.20
N TYR A 75 15.83 7.06 -8.62
CA TYR A 75 15.84 7.46 -10.02
C TYR A 75 17.21 7.96 -10.47
N ARG A 76 17.99 8.59 -9.59
CA ARG A 76 19.40 8.91 -9.83
C ARG A 76 20.20 7.68 -10.23
N GLU A 77 20.07 6.60 -9.45
CA GLU A 77 20.74 5.33 -9.71
C GLU A 77 20.24 4.67 -11.01
N ARG A 78 18.94 4.76 -11.29
CA ARG A 78 18.33 4.17 -12.48
C ARG A 78 18.73 4.86 -13.79
N PHE A 79 18.83 6.19 -13.79
CA PHE A 79 19.07 6.98 -15.01
C PHE A 79 20.50 7.52 -15.12
N ASN A 80 21.36 7.24 -14.13
CA ASN A 80 22.75 7.67 -14.06
C ASN A 80 22.92 9.20 -14.25
N VAL A 81 21.99 9.97 -13.71
CA VAL A 81 21.95 11.43 -13.77
C VAL A 81 22.51 12.05 -12.49
N SER A 82 23.15 13.21 -12.61
CA SER A 82 23.56 14.02 -11.46
C SER A 82 22.42 14.96 -11.04
N MET A 83 21.34 14.43 -10.46
CA MET A 83 20.27 15.30 -9.95
C MET A 83 20.69 16.05 -8.69
N HIS A 84 20.15 17.27 -8.57
CA HIS A 84 20.37 18.19 -7.46
C HIS A 84 19.51 17.82 -6.24
N THR A 85 19.98 18.20 -5.06
CA THR A 85 19.20 18.18 -3.82
C THR A 85 17.89 18.96 -3.99
N LEU A 86 16.83 18.53 -3.32
CA LEU A 86 15.59 19.30 -3.26
C LEU A 86 15.87 20.67 -2.61
N SER A 87 15.49 21.75 -3.29
CA SER A 87 15.58 23.09 -2.69
C SER A 87 14.60 23.21 -1.53
N ARG A 88 14.81 24.20 -0.67
CA ARG A 88 13.94 24.43 0.48
C ARG A 88 12.50 24.73 0.04
N GLU A 89 12.33 25.54 -0.99
CA GLU A 89 11.05 25.93 -1.56
C GLU A 89 10.29 24.72 -2.13
N VAL A 90 11.00 23.78 -2.76
CA VAL A 90 10.42 22.52 -3.25
C VAL A 90 9.98 21.66 -2.06
N MET A 91 10.80 21.52 -1.03
CA MET A 91 10.44 20.74 0.16
C MET A 91 9.24 21.31 0.91
N GLU A 92 9.09 22.64 0.95
CA GLU A 92 7.92 23.31 1.53
C GLU A 92 6.68 23.04 0.66
N SER A 93 6.79 23.21 -0.66
CA SER A 93 5.70 22.93 -1.61
C SER A 93 5.22 21.47 -1.55
N LEU A 94 6.14 20.51 -1.44
CA LEU A 94 5.82 19.10 -1.29
C LEU A 94 5.05 18.80 0.01
N ARG A 95 5.36 19.52 1.11
CA ARG A 95 4.68 19.35 2.41
C ARG A 95 3.28 19.98 2.48
N ASP A 96 3.06 21.02 1.69
CA ASP A 96 1.79 21.76 1.67
C ASP A 96 0.74 21.11 0.76
N TYR A 97 1.16 20.29 -0.20
CA TYR A 97 0.26 19.56 -1.07
C TYR A 97 -0.44 18.38 -0.36
N HIS A 98 -1.68 18.06 -0.80
CA HIS A 98 -2.55 17.09 -0.13
C HIS A 98 -2.35 15.64 -0.57
N TRP A 99 -1.61 15.40 -1.65
CA TRP A 99 -1.29 14.06 -2.16
C TRP A 99 -2.51 13.11 -2.26
N PRO A 100 -3.55 13.43 -3.05
CA PRO A 100 -4.71 12.54 -3.25
C PRO A 100 -4.31 11.14 -3.77
N GLY A 101 -3.26 11.02 -4.57
CA GLY A 101 -2.69 9.75 -5.02
C GLY A 101 -1.60 9.19 -4.09
N ASN A 102 -1.43 9.77 -2.90
CA ASN A 102 -0.52 9.34 -1.85
C ASN A 102 0.92 9.16 -2.36
N VAL A 103 1.61 8.12 -1.89
CA VAL A 103 3.00 7.80 -2.23
C VAL A 103 3.20 7.58 -3.73
N ARG A 104 2.20 7.07 -4.45
CA ARG A 104 2.31 6.86 -5.91
C ARG A 104 2.37 8.18 -6.67
N GLU A 105 1.53 9.14 -6.29
CA GLU A 105 1.58 10.49 -6.89
C GLU A 105 2.89 11.18 -6.54
N LEU A 106 3.37 11.06 -5.29
CA LEU A 106 4.67 11.59 -4.89
C LEU A 106 5.81 11.01 -5.74
N GLU A 107 5.84 9.68 -5.92
CA GLU A 107 6.84 9.01 -6.74
C GLU A 107 6.81 9.50 -8.20
N HIS A 108 5.63 9.60 -8.80
CA HIS A 108 5.47 10.09 -10.17
C HIS A 108 5.91 11.55 -10.34
N VAL A 109 5.60 12.43 -9.38
CA VAL A 109 6.06 13.83 -9.40
C VAL A 109 7.58 13.89 -9.35
N ILE A 110 8.22 13.07 -8.51
CA ILE A 110 9.69 13.02 -8.43
C ILE A 110 10.34 12.39 -9.67
N GLU A 111 9.71 11.40 -10.31
CA GLU A 111 10.21 10.78 -11.55
C GLU A 111 10.16 11.73 -12.76
N GLY A 112 9.15 12.60 -12.82
CA GLY A 112 8.95 13.55 -13.92
C GLY A 112 9.82 14.80 -13.86
N HIS A 113 10.58 15.00 -12.78
CA HIS A 113 11.45 16.16 -12.55
C HIS A 113 12.93 15.86 -12.80
#